data_AF-A0A0U3EAX3-F1
#
_entry.id   AF-A0A0U3EAX3-F1
#
_cell.length_a   1.000
_cell.length_b   1.000
_cell.length_c   1.000
_cell.angle_alpha   90.00
_cell.angle_beta   90.00
_cell.angle_gamma   90.00
#
_symmetry.space_group_name_H-M   'P 1'
#
loop_
_entity.id
_entity.type
_entity.pdbx_description
1 polymer ?
#
loop_
_entity_poly.entity_id
_entity_poly.type
_entity_poly.pdbx_seq_one_letter_code
_entity_poly.pdbx_strand_id
1 'polypeptide(L)' 'MKVDEILKEILVSHGSPLPVKNVIEYIKAREPTIDENEIQKAIVRCPEIYLSKDFVYLLDE' A
#
# COMPACT_ATOMS: atom_id res chain seq x y z
N MET A 1 9.81 7.18 9.29
CA MET A 1 8.57 7.21 8.48
C MET A 1 7.96 5.81 8.53
N LYS A 2 6.63 5.64 8.64
CA LYS A 2 6.00 4.30 8.68
C LYS A 2 5.39 3.99 7.30
N VAL A 3 5.63 2.78 6.78
CA VAL A 3 5.08 2.28 5.50
C VAL A 3 3.56 2.45 5.43
N ASP A 4 2.88 2.29 6.57
CA ASP A 4 1.43 2.44 6.71
C ASP A 4 0.93 3.81 6.24
N GLU A 5 1.65 4.90 6.53
CA GLU A 5 1.23 6.26 6.13
C GLU A 5 1.42 6.50 4.63
N ILE A 6 2.55 6.03 4.09
CA ILE A 6 2.85 6.11 2.64
C ILE A 6 1.79 5.31 1.86
N LEU A 7 1.43 4.15 2.37
CA LEU A 7 0.44 3.27 1.80
C LEU A 7 -0.94 3.94 1.70
N LYS A 8 -1.39 4.59 2.78
CA LYS A 8 -2.62 5.38 2.77
C LYS A 8 -2.56 6.55 1.80
N GLU A 9 -1.46 7.32 1.82
CA GLU A 9 -1.30 8.47 0.93
C GLU A 9 -1.37 8.06 -0.56
N ILE A 10 -0.77 6.93 -0.93
CA ILE A 10 -0.84 6.38 -2.29
C ILE A 10 -2.29 6.05 -2.65
N LEU A 11 -3.00 5.33 -1.80
CA LEU A 11 -4.38 4.92 -2.05
C LEU A 11 -5.34 6.12 -2.14
N VAL A 12 -5.15 7.15 -1.29
CA VAL A 12 -5.94 8.40 -1.34
C VAL A 12 -5.62 9.21 -2.59
N SER A 13 -4.33 9.35 -2.94
CA SER A 13 -3.90 10.22 -4.04
C SER A 13 -4.16 9.62 -5.42
N HIS A 14 -4.05 8.30 -5.57
CA HIS A 14 -4.15 7.60 -6.85
C HIS A 14 -5.52 6.92 -7.03
N GLY A 15 -6.35 6.89 -5.98
CA GLY A 15 -7.67 6.28 -5.98
C GLY A 15 -7.64 4.80 -5.64
N SER A 16 -8.53 4.39 -4.74
CA SER A 16 -8.79 2.99 -4.42
C SER A 16 -9.83 2.40 -5.41
N PRO A 17 -9.64 1.20 -5.98
CA PRO A 17 -8.55 0.25 -5.72
C PRO A 17 -7.31 0.39 -6.60
N LEU A 18 -6.16 -0.01 -6.05
CA LEU A 18 -4.87 -0.07 -6.76
C LEU A 18 -4.29 -1.49 -6.78
N PRO A 19 -3.64 -1.92 -7.87
CA PRO A 19 -2.91 -3.18 -7.89
C PRO A 19 -1.77 -3.20 -6.87
N VAL A 20 -1.60 -4.33 -6.17
CA VAL A 20 -0.51 -4.55 -5.18
C VAL A 20 0.86 -4.25 -5.81
N LYS A 21 1.07 -4.65 -7.06
CA LYS A 21 2.31 -4.37 -7.79
C LYS A 21 2.60 -2.87 -7.89
N ASN A 22 1.60 -2.08 -8.27
CA ASN A 22 1.75 -0.63 -8.39
C ASN A 22 2.06 -0.02 -7.02
N VAL A 23 1.36 -0.45 -5.97
CA VAL A 23 1.60 0.01 -4.60
C VAL A 23 3.04 -0.26 -4.16
N ILE A 24 3.54 -1.47 -4.42
CA ILE A 24 4.93 -1.85 -4.14
C ILE A 24 5.90 -0.98 -4.93
N GLU A 25 5.65 -0.77 -6.23
CA GLU A 25 6.51 0.08 -7.07
C GLU A 25 6.52 1.53 -6.58
N TYR A 26 5.38 2.10 -6.19
CA TYR A 26 5.31 3.45 -5.65
C TYR A 26 6.08 3.60 -4.33
N ILE A 27 5.97 2.61 -3.44
CA ILE A 27 6.71 2.63 -2.18
C ILE A 27 8.20 2.45 -2.44
N LYS A 28 8.62 1.51 -3.29
CA LYS A 28 10.03 1.32 -3.66
C LYS A 28 10.64 2.53 -4.38
N ALA A 29 9.84 3.25 -5.17
CA ALA A 29 10.30 4.47 -5.84
C ALA A 29 10.59 5.60 -4.84
N ARG A 30 9.83 5.67 -3.74
CA ARG A 30 10.05 6.66 -2.67
C ARG A 30 11.11 6.21 -1.66
N GLU A 31 11.01 4.96 -1.22
CA GLU A 31 11.82 4.35 -0.17
C GLU A 31 12.38 3.01 -0.67
N PRO A 32 13.42 3.03 -1.53
CA PRO A 32 14.00 1.82 -2.13
C PRO A 32 14.68 0.89 -1.13
N THR A 33 14.89 1.36 0.10
CA THR A 33 15.46 0.59 1.22
C THR A 33 14.44 -0.36 1.86
N ILE A 34 13.14 -0.18 1.59
CA ILE A 34 12.08 -1.00 2.18
C ILE A 34 11.90 -2.27 1.36
N ASP A 35 11.98 -3.41 2.03
CA ASP A 35 11.79 -4.72 1.41
C ASP A 35 10.34 -4.92 0.96
N GLU A 36 10.16 -5.60 -0.16
CA GLU A 36 8.84 -5.90 -0.70
C GLU A 36 7.96 -6.67 0.29
N ASN A 37 8.56 -7.56 1.06
CA ASN A 37 7.86 -8.38 2.03
C ASN A 37 7.34 -7.53 3.21
N GLU A 38 8.09 -6.48 3.61
CA GLU A 38 7.63 -5.52 4.61
C GLU A 38 6.46 -4.68 4.09
N ILE A 39 6.47 -4.31 2.80
CA ILE A 39 5.35 -3.62 2.15
C ILE A 39 4.10 -4.50 2.14
N GLN A 40 4.22 -5.76 1.73
CA GLN A 40 3.10 -6.69 1.72
C GLN A 40 2.55 -6.93 3.13
N LYS A 41 3.41 -7.06 4.14
CA LYS A 41 2.97 -7.13 5.54
C LYS A 41 2.23 -5.88 5.97
N ALA A 42 2.69 -4.69 5.58
CA ALA A 42 2.02 -3.44 5.90
C ALA A 42 0.61 -3.38 5.26
N ILE A 43 0.46 -3.84 4.02
CA ILE A 43 -0.84 -3.96 3.33
C ILE A 43 -1.80 -4.84 4.12
N VAL A 44 -1.33 -5.99 4.63
CA VAL A 44 -2.16 -6.94 5.38
C VAL A 44 -2.41 -6.48 6.82
N ARG A 45 -1.45 -5.78 7.44
CA ARG A 45 -1.55 -5.32 8.83
C ARG A 45 -2.38 -4.05 8.98
N CYS A 46 -2.52 -3.25 7.93
CA CYS A 46 -3.23 -1.99 7.99
C CYS A 46 -4.74 -2.25 8.05
N PRO A 47 -5.42 -1.90 9.16
CA PRO A 47 -6.83 -2.24 9.37
C PRO A 47 -7.79 -1.49 8.42
N GLU A 48 -7.35 -0.33 7.92
CA GLU A 48 -8.09 0.49 6.96
C GLU A 48 -7.90 0.04 5.52
N ILE A 49 -7.17 -1.06 5.29
CA ILE A 49 -6.84 -1.54 3.96
C ILE A 49 -7.38 -2.95 3.79
N TYR A 50 -8.11 -3.13 2.70
CA TYR A 50 -8.61 -4.43 2.29
C TYR A 50 -7.81 -4.93 1.09
N LEU A 51 -7.26 -6.13 1.22
CA LEU A 51 -6.57 -6.82 0.15
C LEU A 51 -7.54 -7.84 -0.48
N SER A 52 -7.86 -7.65 -1.76
CA SER A 52 -8.66 -8.59 -2.55
C SER A 52 -7.89 -9.05 -3.77
N LYS A 53 -7.54 -10.34 -3.81
CA LYS A 53 -6.68 -10.93 -4.85
C LYS A 53 -5.38 -10.14 -4.99
N ASP A 54 -5.24 -9.38 -6.07
CA ASP A 54 -4.07 -8.57 -6.42
C ASP A 54 -4.33 -7.07 -6.28
N PHE A 55 -5.43 -6.66 -5.64
CA PHE A 55 -5.83 -5.27 -5.48
C PHE A 55 -5.94 -4.87 -4.01
N VAL A 56 -5.43 -3.68 -3.73
CA VAL A 56 -5.46 -3.00 -2.44
C VAL A 56 -6.54 -1.95 -2.47
N TYR A 57 -7.42 -1.99 -1.50
CA TYR A 57 -8.54 -1.08 -1.32
C TYR A 57 -8.33 -0.31 -0.02
N LEU A 58 -8.55 0.99 -0.05
CA LEU A 58 -8.80 1.75 1.18
C LEU A 58 -10.26 1.48 1.58
N LEU A 59 -10.46 0.98 2.79
CA LEU A 59 -11.78 0.75 3.40
C LEU A 59 -12.41 2.03 3.98
N ASP A 60 -11.63 3.11 3.99
CA ASP A 60 -12.05 4.43 4.45
C ASP A 60 -12.68 5.21 3.28
N GLU A 61 -14.02 5.09 3.20
CA GLU A 61 -14.96 6.18 2.88
C GLU A 61 -16.17 6.09 3.82
#